data_AF-A0A9Q1BRA8-F1
#
_entry.id   AF-A0A9Q1BRA8-F1
#
_cell.length_a   1.000
_cell.length_b   1.000
_cell.length_c   1.000
_cell.angle_alpha   90.00
_cell.angle_beta   90.00
_cell.angle_gamma   90.00
#
_symmetry.space_group_name_H-M   'P 1'
#
loop_
_entity.id
_entity.type
_entity.pdbx_description
1 polymer ?
#
loop_
_entity_poly.entity_id
_entity_poly.type
_entity_poly.pdbx_seq_one_letter_code
_entity_poly.pdbx_strand_id
1 'polypeptide(L)'
;MKVPQVSHSGVTLLIGQDVPDALVPLEVRNGRYGKPYATRTVLGWTLNGPLRGDNSDEPVVCNFIQANQAADADLEAQVEHFYKLDVGETLAKSVIEMSQDDKRVLEIWDDFIKLKSSHYEMDIPFKKTPPDLPDNKMMTEKRLQNLRRRLPKNPDL
;
A
#
# COMPACT_ATOMS: atom_id res chain seq x y z
N MET A 1 -5.10 15.93 11.36
CA MET A 1 -4.78 15.95 9.91
C MET A 1 -6.10 16.08 9.18
N LYS A 2 -6.26 17.05 8.26
CA LYS A 2 -7.49 17.17 7.44
C LYS A 2 -7.40 16.19 6.28
N VAL A 3 -8.50 15.50 5.94
CA VAL A 3 -8.59 14.68 4.73
C VAL A 3 -8.27 15.60 3.53
N PRO A 4 -7.29 15.25 2.69
CA PRO A 4 -6.94 16.09 1.55
C PRO A 4 -8.12 16.15 0.59
N GLN A 5 -8.58 17.37 0.31
CA GLN A 5 -9.62 17.62 -0.68
C GLN A 5 -9.01 17.33 -2.06
N VAL A 6 -9.31 16.15 -2.61
CA VAL A 6 -8.79 15.73 -3.91
C VAL A 6 -9.64 16.40 -4.98
N SER A 7 -9.03 17.26 -5.79
CA SER A 7 -9.67 17.76 -7.02
C SER A 7 -10.09 16.56 -7.87
N HIS A 8 -11.34 16.51 -8.32
CA HIS A 8 -11.87 15.42 -9.16
C HIS A 8 -11.10 15.21 -10.49
N SER A 9 -10.13 16.05 -10.80
CA SER A 9 -9.17 15.88 -11.89
C SER A 9 -7.95 15.07 -11.46
N GLY A 10 -8.10 13.74 -11.43
CA GLY A 10 -6.98 12.82 -11.63
C GLY A 10 -6.41 12.13 -10.38
N VAL A 11 -7.10 11.10 -9.90
CA VAL A 11 -6.40 10.01 -9.19
C VAL A 11 -5.59 9.25 -10.25
N THR A 12 -4.26 9.35 -10.18
CA THR A 12 -3.37 8.79 -11.22
C THR A 12 -2.93 7.36 -10.89
N LEU A 13 -2.91 6.98 -9.61
CA LEU A 13 -2.51 5.64 -9.19
C LEU A 13 -3.08 5.33 -7.79
N LEU A 14 -3.86 4.26 -7.69
CA LEU A 14 -4.30 3.70 -6.41
C LEU A 14 -3.38 2.52 -6.08
N ILE A 15 -2.59 2.65 -5.00
CA ILE A 15 -1.70 1.59 -4.53
C ILE A 15 -2.34 0.92 -3.31
N GLY A 16 -2.67 -0.37 -3.43
CA GLY A 16 -3.21 -1.15 -2.31
C GLY A 16 -4.38 -2.04 -2.70
N GLN A 17 -4.14 -3.03 -3.56
CA GLN A 17 -5.13 -4.07 -3.83
C GLN A 17 -4.59 -5.42 -3.33
N ASP A 18 -5.19 -5.94 -2.26
CA ASP A 18 -4.79 -7.18 -1.59
C ASP A 18 -5.02 -8.42 -2.48
N VAL A 19 -5.96 -8.33 -3.43
CA VAL A 19 -6.29 -9.43 -4.37
C VAL A 19 -6.47 -8.87 -5.79
N PRO A 20 -5.38 -8.58 -6.53
CA PRO A 20 -5.42 -8.09 -7.91
C PRO A 20 -6.16 -9.06 -8.85
N ASP A 21 -5.92 -10.36 -8.67
CA ASP A 21 -6.46 -11.44 -9.51
C ASP A 21 -7.99 -11.47 -9.53
N ALA A 22 -8.64 -11.06 -8.43
CA ALA A 22 -10.10 -11.04 -8.34
C ALA A 22 -10.74 -9.95 -9.23
N LEU A 23 -10.00 -8.90 -9.59
CA LEU A 23 -10.47 -7.81 -10.44
C LEU A 23 -9.97 -7.88 -11.89
N VAL A 24 -9.18 -8.90 -12.24
CA VAL A 24 -8.71 -9.09 -13.62
C VAL A 24 -9.93 -9.24 -14.55
N PRO A 25 -10.06 -8.37 -15.58
CA PRO A 25 -11.15 -8.47 -16.54
C PRO A 25 -11.10 -9.78 -17.33
N LEU A 26 -12.15 -10.58 -17.23
CA LEU A 26 -12.38 -11.77 -18.05
C LEU A 26 -13.12 -11.42 -19.35
N GLU A 27 -13.98 -10.40 -19.31
CA GLU A 27 -14.74 -9.91 -20.45
C GLU A 27 -15.09 -8.43 -20.25
N VAL A 28 -15.07 -7.63 -21.31
CA VAL A 28 -15.50 -6.24 -21.29
C VAL A 28 -16.53 -6.01 -22.38
N ARG A 29 -17.69 -5.46 -22.00
CA ARG A 29 -18.77 -5.06 -22.92
C ARG A 29 -18.95 -3.56 -22.88
N ASN A 30 -18.58 -2.91 -23.98
CA ASN A 30 -18.67 -1.46 -24.09
C ASN A 30 -20.09 -1.01 -24.41
N GLY A 31 -20.55 0.01 -23.69
CA GLY A 31 -21.67 0.82 -24.15
C GLY A 31 -21.28 1.75 -25.30
N ARG A 32 -22.24 2.56 -25.74
CA ARG A 32 -21.96 3.68 -26.66
C ARG A 32 -21.10 4.74 -25.96
N TYR A 33 -20.51 5.66 -26.73
CA TYR A 33 -19.76 6.79 -26.18
C TYR A 33 -20.57 7.54 -25.10
N GLY A 34 -19.96 7.72 -23.92
CA GLY A 34 -20.60 8.36 -22.77
C GLY A 34 -21.66 7.52 -22.04
N LYS A 35 -21.77 6.21 -22.33
CA LYS A 35 -22.62 5.26 -21.61
C LYS A 35 -21.78 4.28 -20.78
N PRO A 36 -22.37 3.60 -19.77
CA PRO A 36 -21.67 2.59 -18.99
C PRO A 36 -21.13 1.43 -19.83
N TYR A 37 -20.09 0.77 -19.34
CA TYR A 37 -19.55 -0.49 -19.83
C TYR A 37 -19.58 -1.54 -18.72
N ALA A 38 -19.70 -2.81 -19.06
CA ALA A 38 -19.70 -3.89 -18.10
C ALA A 38 -18.38 -4.67 -18.15
N THR A 39 -17.84 -5.01 -16.99
CA THR A 39 -16.66 -5.86 -16.83
C THR A 39 -17.05 -7.12 -16.10
N ARG A 40 -16.74 -8.29 -16.65
CA ARG A 40 -16.86 -9.57 -15.97
C ARG A 40 -15.53 -9.90 -15.31
N THR A 41 -15.54 -10.18 -14.02
CA THR A 41 -14.41 -10.70 -13.25
C THR A 41 -14.77 -12.09 -12.72
N VAL A 42 -13.88 -12.72 -11.94
CA VAL A 42 -14.20 -13.97 -11.23
C VAL A 42 -15.30 -13.79 -10.18
N LEU A 43 -15.54 -12.55 -9.72
CA LEU A 43 -16.57 -12.21 -8.74
C LEU A 43 -17.94 -11.94 -9.38
N GLY A 44 -18.02 -11.89 -10.72
CA GLY A 44 -19.26 -11.64 -11.46
C GLY A 44 -19.18 -10.41 -12.37
N TRP A 45 -20.34 -9.83 -12.69
CA TRP A 45 -20.44 -8.65 -13.56
C TRP A 45 -20.46 -7.37 -12.73
N THR A 46 -19.64 -6.40 -13.13
CA THR A 46 -19.61 -5.04 -12.59
C THR A 46 -19.93 -4.04 -13.71
N LEU A 47 -20.81 -3.08 -13.45
CA LEU A 47 -21.15 -2.01 -14.39
C LEU A 47 -20.38 -0.74 -14.01
N ASN A 48 -19.66 -0.17 -14.97
CA ASN A 48 -18.75 0.97 -14.79
C ASN A 48 -19.17 2.13 -15.70
N GLY A 49 -19.16 3.36 -15.18
CA GLY A 49 -19.45 4.56 -15.95
C GLY A 49 -20.63 5.37 -15.40
N PRO A 50 -20.95 6.51 -16.03
CA PRO A 50 -21.91 7.47 -15.49
C PRO A 50 -23.34 6.91 -15.52
N LEU A 51 -23.98 6.87 -14.35
CA LEU A 51 -25.41 6.68 -14.21
C LEU A 51 -26.09 8.01 -14.53
N ARG A 52 -26.57 8.18 -15.76
CA ARG A 52 -27.53 9.26 -16.03
C ARG A 52 -28.82 8.87 -15.32
N GLY A 53 -29.29 9.72 -14.41
CA GLY A 53 -30.61 9.58 -13.78
C GLY A 53 -31.70 9.82 -14.81
N ASP A 54 -32.01 8.80 -15.60
CA ASP A 54 -33.30 8.70 -16.27
C ASP A 54 -34.21 7.89 -15.34
N ASN A 55 -35.36 8.47 -15.00
CA ASN A 55 -36.43 7.82 -14.25
C ASN A 55 -37.04 6.70 -15.10
N SER A 56 -36.33 5.59 -15.27
CA SER A 56 -36.91 4.37 -15.82
C SER A 56 -37.53 3.60 -14.66
N ASP A 57 -38.86 3.46 -14.66
CA ASP A 57 -39.68 2.70 -13.70
C ASP A 57 -39.43 1.18 -13.73
N GLU A 58 -38.36 0.69 -14.35
CA GLU A 58 -38.02 -0.72 -14.30
C GLU A 58 -37.23 -1.05 -13.02
N PRO A 59 -37.69 -2.03 -12.21
CA PRO A 59 -37.00 -2.42 -10.99
C PRO A 59 -35.70 -3.16 -11.32
N VAL A 60 -34.60 -2.42 -11.34
CA VAL A 60 -33.25 -2.99 -11.37
C VAL A 60 -32.84 -3.32 -9.93
N VAL A 61 -32.74 -4.61 -9.60
CA VAL A 61 -32.13 -5.03 -8.34
C VAL A 61 -30.63 -4.84 -8.46
N CYS A 62 -30.15 -3.69 -7.98
CA CYS A 62 -28.75 -3.42 -7.75
C CYS A 62 -28.51 -3.29 -6.26
N ASN A 63 -27.38 -3.80 -5.76
CA ASN A 63 -26.88 -3.44 -4.44
C ASN A 63 -26.39 -1.99 -4.53
N PHE A 64 -27.32 -1.06 -4.42
CA PHE A 64 -27.07 0.36 -4.51
C PHE A 64 -26.68 0.89 -3.15
N ILE A 65 -25.40 1.22 -2.98
CA ILE A 65 -24.94 2.04 -1.87
C ILE A 65 -25.02 3.48 -2.36
N GLN A 66 -26.17 4.12 -2.14
CA GLN A 66 -26.26 5.57 -2.32
C GLN A 66 -25.56 6.22 -1.14
N ALA A 67 -24.35 6.71 -1.37
CA ALA A 67 -23.78 7.70 -0.47
C ALA A 67 -24.56 9.01 -0.70
N ASN A 68 -25.54 9.28 0.15
CA ASN A 68 -26.15 10.60 0.20
C ASN A 68 -25.04 11.59 0.60
N GLN A 69 -24.98 12.79 0.01
CA GLN A 69 -23.97 13.80 0.40
C GLN A 69 -23.98 14.10 1.90
N ALA A 70 -25.12 13.93 2.57
CA ALA A 70 -25.24 14.02 4.03
C ALA A 70 -24.61 12.81 4.78
N ALA A 71 -24.64 11.62 4.17
CA ALA A 71 -23.96 10.43 4.67
C ALA A 71 -22.46 10.43 4.35
N ASP A 72 -22.03 11.08 3.25
CA ASP A 72 -20.61 11.32 2.95
C ASP A 72 -19.96 12.22 3.98
N ALA A 73 -20.64 13.29 4.41
CA ALA A 73 -20.15 14.13 5.50
C ALA A 73 -19.96 13.35 6.81
N ASP A 74 -20.86 12.39 7.09
CA ASP A 74 -20.75 11.53 8.26
C ASP A 74 -19.63 10.50 8.10
N LEU A 75 -19.45 9.91 6.91
CA LEU A 75 -18.35 8.99 6.63
C LEU A 75 -16.99 9.70 6.69
N GLU A 76 -16.88 10.90 6.11
CA GLU A 76 -15.66 11.71 6.17
C GLU A 76 -15.35 12.13 7.61
N ALA A 77 -16.37 12.47 8.40
CA ALA A 77 -16.23 12.73 9.83
C ALA A 77 -15.79 11.49 10.62
N GLN A 78 -16.33 10.31 10.30
CA GLN A 78 -15.94 9.04 10.91
C GLN A 78 -14.51 8.64 10.56
N VAL A 79 -14.09 8.83 9.30
CA VAL A 79 -12.71 8.60 8.83
C VAL A 79 -11.75 9.60 9.48
N GLU A 80 -12.12 10.89 9.53
CA GLU A 80 -11.33 11.90 10.24
C GLU A 80 -11.22 11.59 11.74
N HIS A 81 -12.30 11.10 12.36
CA HIS A 81 -12.31 10.69 13.76
C HIS A 81 -11.42 9.45 14.01
N PHE A 82 -11.52 8.45 13.14
CA PHE A 82 -10.66 7.27 13.17
C PHE A 82 -9.19 7.68 13.09
N TYR A 83 -8.81 8.51 12.11
CA TYR A 83 -7.44 9.01 12.02
C TYR A 83 -7.03 9.85 13.25
N LYS A 84 -7.93 10.65 13.82
CA LYS A 84 -7.64 11.37 15.07
C LYS A 84 -7.42 10.45 16.25
N LEU A 85 -8.04 9.27 16.31
CA LEU A 85 -7.79 8.30 17.37
C LEU A 85 -6.49 7.53 17.11
N ASP A 86 -6.32 7.01 15.90
CA ASP A 86 -5.15 6.22 15.47
C ASP A 86 -3.85 7.03 15.53
N VAL A 87 -3.92 8.32 15.15
CA VAL A 87 -2.78 9.25 15.17
C VAL A 87 -2.73 10.02 16.50
N GLY A 88 -3.88 10.47 17.01
CA GLY A 88 -3.94 11.47 18.08
C GLY A 88 -3.80 10.95 19.51
N GLU A 89 -4.13 9.69 19.83
CA GLU A 89 -3.78 9.18 21.17
C GLU A 89 -2.26 8.94 21.31
N THR A 90 -1.56 8.66 20.21
CA THR A 90 -0.11 8.44 20.22
C THR A 90 0.69 9.73 20.00
N LEU A 91 0.20 10.69 19.19
CA LEU A 91 0.94 11.90 18.80
C LEU A 91 0.50 13.19 19.49
N ALA A 92 -0.72 13.31 20.05
CA ALA A 92 -1.11 14.56 20.72
C ALA A 92 -0.33 14.81 22.03
N LYS A 93 0.38 13.81 22.55
CA LYS A 93 1.26 13.93 23.73
C LYS A 93 2.76 13.88 23.41
N SER A 94 3.14 13.54 22.18
CA SER A 94 4.54 13.48 21.79
C SER A 94 4.78 14.50 20.69
N VAL A 95 5.58 15.52 21.01
CA VAL A 95 6.38 16.16 19.96
C VAL A 95 7.03 15.02 19.18
N ILE A 96 6.94 15.02 17.85
CA ILE A 96 7.70 14.08 17.01
C ILE A 96 9.18 14.44 17.19
N GLU A 97 9.73 14.01 18.31
CA GLU A 97 11.14 14.08 18.61
C GLU A 97 11.76 12.80 18.11
N MET A 98 12.88 12.96 17.42
CA MET A 98 13.74 11.83 17.09
C MET A 98 14.11 11.08 18.37
N SER A 99 13.94 9.76 18.34
CA SER A 99 14.43 8.94 19.44
C SER A 99 15.95 9.09 19.57
N GLN A 100 16.49 8.76 20.74
CA GLN A 100 17.95 8.76 20.94
C GLN A 100 18.65 7.79 19.96
N ASP A 101 17.96 6.71 19.56
CA ASP A 101 18.48 5.79 18.57
C ASP A 101 18.46 6.42 17.16
N ASP A 102 17.40 7.14 16.78
CA ASP A 102 17.33 7.80 15.46
C ASP A 102 18.40 8.89 15.31
N LYS A 103 18.65 9.67 16.36
CA LYS A 103 19.73 10.67 16.38
C LYS A 103 21.10 10.02 16.17
N ARG A 104 21.36 8.92 16.88
CA ARG A 104 22.61 8.15 16.74
C ARG A 104 22.77 7.58 15.33
N VAL A 105 21.69 7.11 14.71
CA VAL A 105 21.73 6.61 13.32
C VAL A 105 22.12 7.72 12.36
N LEU A 106 21.52 8.91 12.49
CA LEU A 106 21.88 10.05 11.65
C LEU A 106 23.34 10.46 11.81
N GLU A 107 23.84 10.53 13.05
CA GLU A 107 25.25 10.83 13.33
C GLU A 107 26.19 9.83 12.63
N ILE A 108 25.88 8.53 12.67
CA ILE A 108 26.67 7.50 11.97
C ILE A 108 26.61 7.73 10.44
N TRP A 109 25.46 8.05 9.88
CA TRP A 109 25.34 8.17 8.44
C TRP A 109 25.93 9.46 7.88
N ASP A 110 25.80 10.58 8.60
CA ASP A 110 26.42 11.85 8.21
C ASP A 110 27.95 11.72 8.10
N ASP A 111 28.59 10.92 8.97
CA ASP A 111 30.04 10.72 8.97
C ASP A 111 30.54 9.68 7.95
N PHE A 112 29.74 8.63 7.67
CA PHE A 112 30.22 7.42 6.98
C PHE A 112 29.60 7.17 5.61
N ILE A 113 28.58 7.92 5.17
CA ILE A 113 28.04 7.80 3.81
C ILE A 113 29.13 8.11 2.78
N LYS A 114 29.39 7.18 1.87
CA LYS A 114 30.37 7.33 0.79
C LYS A 114 29.78 6.88 -0.53
N LEU A 115 29.99 7.66 -1.59
CA LEU A 115 29.67 7.24 -2.95
C LEU A 115 30.83 6.43 -3.53
N LYS A 116 30.64 5.13 -3.76
CA LYS A 116 31.60 4.26 -4.44
C LYS A 116 30.98 3.67 -5.70
N SER A 117 31.65 3.86 -6.84
CA SER A 117 31.27 3.22 -8.11
C SER A 117 29.75 3.29 -8.41
N SER A 118 29.18 4.49 -8.30
CA SER A 118 27.74 4.79 -8.50
C SER A 118 26.77 4.34 -7.40
N HIS A 119 27.24 3.75 -6.30
CA HIS A 119 26.39 3.30 -5.20
C HIS A 119 26.78 4.00 -3.90
N TYR A 120 25.77 4.37 -3.11
CA TYR A 120 26.00 4.84 -1.75
C TYR A 120 26.27 3.65 -0.85
N GLU A 121 27.44 3.65 -0.21
CA GLU A 121 27.76 2.77 0.90
C GLU A 121 27.50 3.53 2.20
N MET A 122 26.84 2.85 3.13
CA MET A 122 26.47 3.36 4.44
C MET A 122 26.66 2.24 5.45
N ASP A 123 27.14 2.59 6.65
CA ASP A 123 27.34 1.61 7.70
C ASP A 123 26.00 1.17 8.30
N ILE A 124 25.92 -0.10 8.72
CA ILE A 124 24.76 -0.61 9.46
C ILE A 124 24.83 -0.03 10.88
N PRO A 125 23.84 0.76 11.32
CA PRO A 125 23.88 1.44 12.62
C PRO A 125 23.53 0.46 13.75
N PHE A 126 24.47 -0.40 14.11
CA PHE A 126 24.29 -1.31 15.24
C PHE A 126 24.17 -0.52 16.56
N LYS A 127 23.36 -1.04 17.49
CA LYS A 127 23.23 -0.45 18.84
C LYS A 127 24.52 -0.48 19.65
N LYS A 128 25.45 -1.39 19.31
CA LYS A 128 26.77 -1.54 19.92
C LYS A 128 27.79 -1.76 18.81
N THR A 129 28.95 -1.13 18.96
CA THR A 129 30.08 -1.27 18.02
C THR A 129 31.31 -1.73 18.80
N PRO A 130 31.86 -2.93 18.54
CA PRO A 130 31.41 -3.91 17.56
C PRO A 130 30.07 -4.58 17.95
N PRO A 131 29.29 -5.07 16.99
CA PRO A 131 28.05 -5.80 17.28
C PRO A 131 28.36 -7.16 17.91
N ASP A 132 27.52 -7.57 18.85
CA ASP A 132 27.54 -8.92 19.42
C ASP A 132 26.81 -9.88 18.48
N LEU A 133 27.55 -10.44 17.52
CA LEU A 133 27.04 -11.39 16.54
C LEU A 133 27.45 -12.81 16.96
N PRO A 134 26.50 -13.73 17.20
CA PRO A 134 26.83 -15.11 17.54
C PRO A 134 27.49 -15.82 16.35
N ASP A 135 28.34 -16.80 16.63
CA ASP A 135 28.94 -17.64 15.58
C ASP A 135 27.85 -18.42 14.84
N ASN A 136 27.60 -18.03 13.59
CA ASN A 136 26.59 -18.63 12.73
C ASN A 136 27.19 -19.63 11.72
N LYS A 137 28.48 -19.99 11.81
CA LYS A 137 29.18 -20.81 10.81
C LYS A 137 28.46 -22.11 10.50
N MET A 138 28.06 -22.88 11.51
CA MET A 138 27.35 -24.16 11.31
C MET A 138 26.02 -23.97 10.56
N MET A 139 25.26 -22.91 10.89
CA MET A 139 24.00 -22.60 10.21
C MET A 139 24.26 -22.19 8.75
N THR A 140 25.27 -21.36 8.53
CA THR A 140 25.68 -20.89 7.19
C THR A 140 26.14 -22.04 6.32
N GLU A 141 26.95 -22.97 6.84
CA GLU A 141 27.38 -24.18 6.12
C GLU A 141 26.19 -25.07 5.74
N LYS A 142 25.26 -25.29 6.68
CA LYS A 142 24.05 -26.07 6.40
C LYS A 142 23.17 -25.42 5.32
N ARG A 143 23.00 -24.09 5.38
CA ARG A 143 22.28 -23.31 4.35
C ARG A 143 22.97 -23.43 2.99
N LEU A 144 24.30 -23.34 2.95
CA LEU A 144 25.09 -23.50 1.73
C LEU A 144 24.93 -24.90 1.12
N GLN A 145 25.01 -25.96 1.93
CA GLN A 145 24.78 -27.34 1.47
C GLN A 145 23.38 -27.53 0.89
N ASN A 146 22.36 -26.98 1.56
CA ASN A 146 20.98 -27.01 1.08
C ASN A 146 20.83 -26.27 -0.24
N LEU A 147 21.45 -25.09 -0.37
CA LEU A 147 21.43 -24.28 -1.58
C LEU A 147 22.10 -25.03 -2.75
N ARG A 148 23.28 -25.62 -2.51
CA ARG A 148 23.98 -26.47 -3.50
C ARG A 148 23.11 -27.63 -4.00
N ARG A 149 22.28 -28.22 -3.14
CA ARG A 149 21.37 -29.30 -3.51
C ARG A 149 20.11 -28.81 -4.26
N ARG A 150 19.68 -27.57 -4.02
CA ARG A 150 18.48 -26.96 -4.63
C ARG A 150 18.74 -26.34 -5.98
N LEU A 151 19.87 -25.63 -6.16
CA LEU A 151 20.23 -24.93 -7.40
C LEU A 151 20.09 -25.80 -8.67
N PRO A 152 20.59 -27.06 -8.72
CA PRO A 152 20.44 -27.90 -9.90
C PRO A 152 19.02 -28.41 -10.16
N LYS A 153 18.14 -28.35 -9.16
CA LYS A 153 16.76 -28.86 -9.24
C LYS A 153 15.78 -27.81 -9.77
N ASN A 154 16.15 -26.53 -9.66
CA ASN A 154 15.35 -25.39 -10.10
C ASN A 154 16.23 -24.51 -11.01
N PRO A 155 16.35 -24.85 -12.30
CA PRO A 155 17.18 -24.10 -13.25
C PRO A 155 16.64 -22.72 -13.61
N ASP A 156 15.39 -22.39 -13.23
CA ASP A 156 14.71 -21.12 -13.53
C ASP A 156 14.78 -20.09 -12.37
N LEU A 157 15.70 -20.26 -11.42
CA LEU A 157 15.93 -19.34 -10.29
C LEU A 157 16.96 -18.25 -10.64
#